data_AF-A0A0P6VTX5-F1
#
_entry.id   AF-A0A0P6VTX5-F1
#
_cell.length_a   1.000
_cell.length_b   1.000
_cell.length_c   1.000
_cell.angle_alpha   90.00
_cell.angle_beta   90.00
_cell.angle_gamma   90.00
#
_symmetry.space_group_name_H-M   'P 1'
#
loop_
_entity.id
_entity.type
_entity.pdbx_description
1 polymer ?
#
loop_
_entity_poly.entity_id
_entity_poly.type
_entity_poly.pdbx_seq_one_letter_code
_entity_poly.pdbx_strand_id
1 'polypeptide(L)' 'MEKNTQHKTWDSLPDTLTAKQISEFLGISRRRIYELFQVHVDHGGIPNYEIGASKRVEKDDLMQWIKRLKDKKRA' A
#
# COMPACT_ATOMS: atom_id res chain seq x y z
N MET A 1 20.27 -10.93 4.62
CA MET A 1 19.80 -9.53 4.52
C MET A 1 18.70 -9.34 5.56
N GLU A 2 19.01 -8.69 6.67
CA GLU A 2 18.00 -8.33 7.68
C GLU A 2 17.04 -7.32 7.08
N LYS A 3 15.76 -7.67 7.00
CA LYS A 3 14.73 -6.71 6.59
C LYS A 3 14.49 -5.78 7.77
N ASN A 4 15.10 -4.59 7.70
CA ASN A 4 14.90 -3.50 8.65
C ASN A 4 13.42 -3.08 8.61
N THR A 5 12.59 -3.71 9.44
CA THR A 5 11.15 -3.49 9.51
C THR A 5 10.89 -2.29 10.41
N GLN A 6 11.23 -1.09 9.93
CA GLN A 6 11.12 0.14 10.71
C GLN A 6 9.67 0.63 10.91
N HIS A 7 8.68 0.01 10.26
CA HIS A 7 7.27 0.39 10.40
C HIS A 7 6.41 -0.83 10.75
N LYS A 8 6.04 -0.97 12.04
CA LYS A 8 5.22 -2.08 12.55
C LYS A 8 3.78 -1.69 12.88
N THR A 9 3.51 -0.39 12.98
CA THR A 9 2.19 0.15 13.35
C THR A 9 1.78 1.24 12.36
N TRP A 10 0.48 1.50 12.29
CA TRP A 10 -0.05 2.62 11.51
C TRP A 10 0.57 3.96 11.93
N ASP A 11 0.74 4.18 13.24
CA ASP A 11 1.30 5.43 13.78
C ASP A 11 2.78 5.64 13.41
N SER A 12 3.51 4.54 13.16
CA SER A 12 4.92 4.62 12.72
C SER A 12 5.09 4.95 11.23
N LEU A 13 4.01 4.98 10.45
CA LEU A 13 4.04 5.27 9.03
C LEU A 13 3.86 6.78 8.77
N PRO A 14 4.63 7.37 7.83
CA PRO A 14 4.38 8.74 7.39
C PRO A 14 3.03 8.84 6.65
N ASP A 15 2.52 10.06 6.54
CA ASP A 15 1.24 10.32 5.86
C ASP A 15 1.29 9.92 4.39
N THR A 16 2.41 10.16 3.72
CA THR A 16 2.63 9.71 2.33
C THR A 16 3.57 8.51 2.27
N LEU A 17 3.14 7.45 1.60
CA LEU A 17 3.81 6.16 1.53
C LEU A 17 4.44 5.88 0.17
N THR A 18 5.61 5.25 0.22
CA THR A 18 6.28 4.67 -0.95
C THR A 18 5.92 3.19 -1.14
N ALA A 19 6.08 2.67 -2.36
CA ALA A 19 5.91 1.24 -2.63
C ALA A 19 6.78 0.34 -1.74
N LYS A 20 7.98 0.82 -1.32
CA LYS A 20 8.86 0.09 -0.40
C LYS A 20 8.24 -0.01 0.99
N GLN A 21 7.79 1.10 1.56
CA GLN A 21 7.16 1.11 2.88
C GLN A 21 5.89 0.27 2.92
N ILE A 22 5.06 0.33 1.88
CA ILE A 22 3.86 -0.51 1.78
C ILE A 22 4.23 -2.00 1.71
N SER A 23 5.25 -2.33 0.91
CA SER A 23 5.78 -3.70 0.79
C SER A 23 6.29 -4.22 2.14
N GLU A 24 7.03 -3.41 2.88
CA GLU A 24 7.57 -3.76 4.20
C GLU A 24 6.45 -3.91 5.24
N PHE A 25 5.49 -2.99 5.24
CA PHE A 25 4.36 -2.99 6.17
C PHE A 25 3.39 -4.16 5.95
N LEU A 26 3.06 -4.46 4.68
CA LEU A 26 2.14 -5.55 4.33
C LEU A 26 2.82 -6.93 4.22
N GLY A 27 4.15 -6.99 4.24
CA GLY A 27 4.90 -8.24 4.10
C GLY A 27 4.83 -8.87 2.71
N ILE A 28 4.54 -8.11 1.65
CA ILE A 28 4.47 -8.57 0.25
C ILE A 28 5.55 -7.92 -0.60
N SER A 29 5.82 -8.45 -1.80
CA SER A 29 6.90 -7.92 -2.66
C SER A 29 6.59 -6.53 -3.23
N ARG A 30 7.62 -5.69 -3.42
CA ARG A 30 7.47 -4.41 -4.13
C ARG A 30 6.87 -4.57 -5.52
N ARG A 31 7.19 -5.67 -6.22
CA ARG A 31 6.60 -6.02 -7.53
C ARG A 31 5.07 -6.12 -7.42
N ARG A 32 4.57 -6.83 -6.41
CA ARG A 32 3.13 -6.97 -6.16
C ARG A 32 2.46 -5.63 -5.88
N ILE A 33 3.14 -4.72 -5.17
CA ILE A 33 2.63 -3.36 -4.95
C ILE A 33 2.46 -2.61 -6.28
N TYR A 34 3.45 -2.67 -7.17
CA TYR A 34 3.34 -2.02 -8.48
C TYR A 34 2.25 -2.63 -9.37
N GLU A 35 2.06 -3.95 -9.34
CA GLU A 35 0.90 -4.58 -10.01
C GLU A 35 -0.41 -4.01 -9.48
N LEU A 36 -0.54 -3.88 -8.15
CA LEU A 36 -1.74 -3.33 -7.53
C LEU A 36 -1.93 -1.83 -7.83
N PHE A 37 -0.87 -1.08 -8.13
CA PHE A 37 -0.98 0.30 -8.63
C PHE A 37 -1.51 0.40 -10.06
N GLN A 38 -1.40 -0.67 -10.85
CA GLN A 38 -1.90 -0.73 -12.22
C GLN A 38 -3.34 -1.26 -12.30
N VAL A 39 -3.81 -1.94 -11.25
CA VAL A 39 -5.20 -2.38 -11.16
C VAL A 39 -6.08 -1.18 -10.81
N HIS A 40 -7.26 -1.08 -11.43
CA HIS A 40 -8.24 -0.06 -11.07
C HIS A 40 -8.73 -0.26 -9.63
N VAL A 41 -9.00 0.83 -8.91
CA VAL A 41 -9.40 0.78 -7.49
C VAL A 41 -10.65 -0.07 -7.25
N ASP A 42 -11.64 0.00 -8.15
CA ASP A 42 -12.88 -0.80 -8.07
C ASP A 42 -12.65 -2.31 -8.30
N HIS A 43 -11.53 -2.66 -8.92
CA HIS A 43 -11.11 -4.05 -9.14
C HIS A 43 -10.08 -4.53 -8.10
N GLY A 44 -9.84 -3.75 -7.04
CA GLY A 44 -8.95 -4.12 -5.93
C GLY A 44 -7.54 -3.52 -6.03
N GLY A 45 -7.31 -2.56 -6.91
CA GLY A 45 -6.06 -1.81 -6.97
C GLY A 45 -5.87 -0.85 -5.81
N ILE A 46 -4.61 -0.51 -5.50
CA ILE A 46 -4.27 0.45 -4.44
C ILE A 46 -4.38 1.87 -5.02
N PRO A 47 -5.20 2.77 -4.44
CA PRO A 47 -5.24 4.17 -4.83
C PRO A 47 -3.84 4.78 -4.73
N ASN A 48 -3.39 5.45 -5.79
CA ASN A 48 -2.06 6.04 -5.85
C ASN A 48 -2.06 7.26 -6.77
N TYR A 49 -1.06 8.11 -6.59
CA TYR A 49 -0.77 9.22 -7.48
C TYR A 49 0.71 9.24 -7.88
N GLU A 50 1.03 9.99 -8.92
CA GLU A 50 2.37 10.07 -9.49
C GLU A 50 3.03 11.42 -9.14
N ILE A 51 4.31 11.36 -8.78
CA ILE A 51 5.22 12.50 -8.72
C ILE A 51 6.40 12.14 -9.64
N GLY A 52 6.35 12.59 -10.90
CA GLY A 52 7.26 12.10 -11.94
C GLY A 52 7.17 10.58 -12.08
N ALA A 53 8.30 9.88 -12.10
CA ALA A 53 8.33 8.41 -12.19
C ALA A 53 7.99 7.69 -10.86
N SER A 54 7.77 8.44 -9.77
CA SER A 54 7.49 7.90 -8.45
C SER A 54 5.99 7.75 -8.20
N LYS A 55 5.58 6.60 -7.66
CA LYS A 55 4.22 6.35 -7.16
C LYS A 55 4.15 6.60 -5.66
N ARG A 56 3.09 7.27 -5.21
CA ARG A 56 2.80 7.58 -3.80
C ARG A 56 1.37 7.22 -3.45
N VAL A 57 1.15 6.93 -2.17
CA VAL A 57 -0.15 6.54 -1.61
C VAL A 57 -0.31 7.28 -0.30
N GLU A 58 -1.46 7.90 -0.09
CA GLU A 58 -1.79 8.45 1.23
C GLU A 58 -2.10 7.31 2.22
N LYS A 59 -1.62 7.45 3.45
CA LYS A 59 -1.80 6.46 4.51
C LYS A 59 -3.27 6.13 4.74
N ASP A 60 -4.13 7.15 4.75
CA ASP A 60 -5.57 6.99 4.91
C ASP A 60 -6.20 6.20 3.76
N ASP A 61 -5.73 6.41 2.52
CA ASP A 61 -6.20 5.65 1.36
C ASP A 61 -5.80 4.18 1.46
N LEU A 62 -4.57 3.89 1.91
CA LEU A 62 -4.13 2.51 2.14
C LEU A 62 -4.96 1.84 3.24
N MET A 63 -5.24 2.53 4.34
CA MET A 63 -6.09 2.02 5.42
C MET A 63 -7.49 1.68 4.92
N GLN A 64 -8.10 2.59 4.15
CA GLN A 64 -9.40 2.37 3.55
C GLN A 64 -9.40 1.21 2.54
N TRP A 65 -8.36 1.10 1.71
CA TRP A 65 -8.22 0.00 0.76
C TRP A 65 -8.17 -1.36 1.46
N ILE A 66 -7.40 -1.50 2.54
CA ILE A 66 -7.36 -2.74 3.34
C ILE A 66 -8.73 -3.07 3.94
N LYS A 67 -9.45 -2.05 4.44
CA LYS A 67 -10.81 -2.23 4.97
C LYS A 67 -11.74 -2.78 3.88
N ARG A 68 -11.75 -2.17 2.69
CA ARG A 68 -12.56 -2.62 1.54
C ARG A 68 -12.24 -4.07 1.13
N LEU A 69 -10.96 -4.46 1.14
CA LEU A 69 -10.57 -5.85 0.86
C LEU A 69 -11.14 -6.84 1.88
N LYS A 70 -11.13 -6.49 3.17
CA LYS A 70 -11.71 -7.33 4.23
C LYS A 70 -13.22 -7.46 4.08
N ASP A 71 -13.90 -6.36 3.75
CA ASP A 71 -15.35 -6.34 3.58
C ASP A 71 -15.77 -7.17 2.36
N LYS A 72 -15.04 -7.08 1.24
CA LYS A 72 -15.28 -7.90 0.03
C LYS A 72 -15.11 -9.40 0.27
N LYS A 73 -14.26 -9.82 1.22
CA LYS A 73 -14.11 -11.24 1.58
C LYS A 73 -15.24 -11.75 2.48
N ARG A 74 -15.94 -10.85 3.19
CA ARG A 74 -17.03 -11.18 4.11
C ARG A 74 -18.40 -11.21 3.41
N ALA A 75 -18.52 -10.52 2.29
CA ALA A 75 -19.66 -10.61 1.36
C ALA A 75 -19.54 -11.86 0.48
#